data_AF-A0A973UCL4-F1
#
_entry.id   AF-A0A973UCL4-F1
#
_cell.length_a   1.000
_cell.length_b   1.000
_cell.length_c   1.000
_cell.angle_alpha   90.00
_cell.angle_beta   90.00
_cell.angle_gamma   90.00
#
_symmetry.space_group_name_H-M   'P 1'
#
loop_
_entity.id
_entity.type
_entity.pdbx_description
1 polymer ?
#
loop_
_entity_poly.entity_id
_entity_poly.type
_entity_poly.pdbx_seq_one_letter_code
_entity_poly.pdbx_strand_id
1 'polypeptide(L)'
;MRDTRPSHLEPVNKPPQRRRGFVHRLLRLLPPLGLLAALLLPLGVTLAPPASAARATAPVRIMPLGDSITGSPGCWRAVLWNRLRSAGYTGIDFVGTLGPQGCGQPYDGDNEGHGGELVTNVAEQNLLPARLAATLPDIVVMHFGTNDVWSAIAPDRILAAYTELVEQMRASNPDMRILVAQLIPMNPSSCPACAQRLIDLNARIPGWARTTSTTRSPVTVVDQWTGFDTATDTYDGVHPSASGDDKIAARWYPALAALLDAGSGDPGDPGDPGDPGDPGDPGDPGDPPACAAYFRVVSVWQGGYQGEVTVTNASGSPVPGWTATVVPAGGARLTQVWNGTLGVGADGTPTVVNASWNGTLAPGASASFGFIASTPATAGAPSATVSCTARAASS
;
A
#
# COMPACT_ATOMS: atom_id res chain seq x y z
N MET A 1 20.95 -57.84 -42.99
CA MET A 1 21.44 -57.38 -44.33
C MET A 1 20.80 -56.04 -44.62
N ARG A 2 21.58 -55.09 -45.19
CA ARG A 2 21.44 -53.60 -45.25
C ARG A 2 22.08 -52.95 -44.01
N ASP A 3 23.27 -52.34 -44.01
CA ASP A 3 23.96 -51.37 -44.92
C ASP A 3 23.22 -50.01 -44.93
N THR A 4 23.76 -48.83 -44.58
CA THR A 4 25.05 -48.18 -44.90
C THR A 4 25.42 -47.02 -43.92
N ARG A 5 26.65 -46.49 -44.10
CA ARG A 5 27.49 -45.50 -43.36
C ARG A 5 27.03 -44.00 -43.26
N PRO A 6 27.76 -43.14 -42.50
CA PRO A 6 27.36 -41.77 -42.11
C PRO A 6 28.03 -40.61 -42.91
N SER A 7 27.60 -39.35 -42.66
CA SER A 7 28.14 -38.07 -43.17
C SER A 7 27.66 -36.95 -42.21
N HIS A 8 28.28 -35.80 -41.95
CA HIS A 8 29.57 -35.14 -42.20
C HIS A 8 29.60 -33.93 -41.23
N LEU A 9 30.78 -33.55 -40.71
CA LEU A 9 31.00 -32.34 -39.90
C LEU A 9 31.47 -31.18 -40.80
N GLU A 10 31.02 -29.95 -40.50
CA GLU A 10 31.61 -28.68 -40.97
C GLU A 10 31.52 -27.61 -39.86
N PRO A 11 32.59 -26.83 -39.58
CA PRO A 11 32.56 -25.64 -38.73
C PRO A 11 32.69 -24.34 -39.54
N VAL A 12 31.95 -23.29 -39.15
CA VAL A 12 32.02 -21.95 -39.75
C VAL A 12 33.01 -21.04 -39.00
N ASN A 13 34.01 -20.55 -39.75
CA ASN A 13 35.00 -19.54 -39.39
C ASN A 13 34.47 -18.11 -39.55
N LYS A 14 34.90 -17.17 -38.69
CA LYS A 14 34.77 -15.71 -38.91
C LYS A 14 36.05 -14.97 -38.48
N PRO A 15 36.66 -14.11 -39.32
CA PRO A 15 37.74 -13.22 -38.90
C PRO A 15 37.42 -11.72 -39.25
N PRO A 16 38.30 -10.70 -39.00
CA PRO A 16 38.02 -9.64 -38.01
C PRO A 16 38.04 -8.20 -38.60
N GLN A 17 37.60 -7.20 -37.81
CA GLN A 17 37.70 -5.78 -38.15
C GLN A 17 39.06 -5.15 -37.76
N ARG A 18 39.60 -4.27 -38.63
CA ARG A 18 40.84 -3.50 -38.44
C ARG A 18 40.61 -1.97 -38.47
N ARG A 19 41.05 -1.32 -37.38
CA ARG A 19 41.92 -0.11 -37.21
C ARG A 19 41.69 1.23 -37.98
N ARG A 20 41.45 2.29 -37.18
CA ARG A 20 42.15 3.60 -36.95
C ARG A 20 42.74 4.46 -38.10
N GLY A 21 42.53 5.78 -38.02
CA GLY A 21 43.44 6.87 -38.48
C GLY A 21 42.83 8.30 -38.39
N PHE A 22 43.30 9.20 -37.49
CA PHE A 22 44.10 10.46 -37.71
C PHE A 22 43.37 11.61 -38.48
N VAL A 23 43.04 12.83 -38.00
CA VAL A 23 43.71 13.98 -37.29
C VAL A 23 44.17 15.14 -38.24
N HIS A 24 43.68 16.37 -37.94
CA HIS A 24 44.21 17.76 -38.16
C HIS A 24 43.90 18.64 -39.40
N ARG A 25 43.68 19.95 -39.09
CA ARG A 25 43.91 21.25 -39.82
C ARG A 25 42.64 22.13 -39.93
N LEU A 26 42.61 23.47 -39.85
CA LEU A 26 43.60 24.56 -39.72
C LEU A 26 42.89 25.87 -39.23
N LEU A 27 43.65 26.76 -38.60
CA LEU A 27 43.34 28.14 -38.14
C LEU A 27 43.16 29.16 -39.31
N ARG A 28 42.36 30.25 -39.15
CA ARG A 28 42.54 31.56 -39.84
C ARG A 28 41.62 32.72 -39.33
N LEU A 29 42.27 33.71 -38.66
CA LEU A 29 42.25 35.20 -38.77
C LEU A 29 40.95 36.03 -39.08
N LEU A 30 40.74 37.10 -38.30
CA LEU A 30 39.80 38.27 -38.38
C LEU A 30 40.41 39.48 -39.20
N PRO A 31 39.78 40.69 -39.28
CA PRO A 31 38.51 41.20 -39.88
C PRO A 31 38.80 42.37 -40.90
N PRO A 32 37.89 43.28 -41.37
CA PRO A 32 37.35 44.42 -40.55
C PRO A 32 35.95 45.02 -40.91
N LEU A 33 35.44 45.82 -39.95
CA LEU A 33 34.51 46.98 -39.99
C LEU A 33 33.30 47.05 -40.94
N GLY A 34 32.11 47.15 -40.33
CA GLY A 34 30.91 47.74 -40.92
C GLY A 34 30.11 48.52 -39.86
N LEU A 35 29.96 49.83 -40.07
CA LEU A 35 29.23 50.78 -39.25
C LEU A 35 27.71 50.49 -39.27
N LEU A 36 27.04 50.37 -38.12
CA LEU A 36 25.59 50.59 -38.05
C LEU A 36 25.19 51.07 -36.65
N ALA A 37 24.80 52.34 -36.59
CA ALA A 37 24.12 52.94 -35.46
C ALA A 37 22.69 52.40 -35.41
N ALA A 38 22.34 51.67 -34.35
CA ALA A 38 20.98 51.20 -34.09
C ALA A 38 20.45 51.88 -32.81
N LEU A 39 19.29 52.50 -32.97
CA LEU A 39 18.45 53.15 -31.97
C LEU A 39 18.26 52.25 -30.73
N LEU A 40 18.69 52.73 -29.55
CA LEU A 40 18.36 52.12 -28.26
C LEU A 40 16.96 52.59 -27.82
N LEU A 41 15.93 51.78 -28.13
CA LEU A 41 14.66 51.82 -27.43
C LEU A 41 14.80 50.95 -26.16
N PRO A 42 14.45 51.44 -24.95
CA PRO A 42 14.43 50.59 -23.78
C PRO A 42 13.17 49.71 -23.87
N LEU A 43 13.30 48.52 -24.44
CA LEU A 43 12.37 47.44 -24.12
C LEU A 43 12.61 47.08 -22.65
N GLY A 44 11.74 47.59 -21.77
CA GLY A 44 11.62 47.08 -20.42
C GLY A 44 11.14 45.63 -20.48
N VAL A 45 12.07 44.70 -20.66
CA VAL A 45 11.83 43.29 -20.40
C VAL A 45 11.73 43.17 -18.88
N THR A 46 10.51 43.17 -18.36
CA THR A 46 10.26 42.67 -17.01
C THR A 46 10.64 41.19 -17.03
N LEU A 47 11.86 40.86 -16.60
CA LEU A 47 12.21 39.50 -16.22
C LEU A 47 11.32 39.15 -15.04
N ALA A 48 10.18 38.51 -15.31
CA ALA A 48 9.43 37.82 -14.28
C ALA A 48 10.45 36.89 -13.60
N PRO A 49 10.56 36.92 -12.26
CA PRO A 49 11.41 35.96 -11.57
C PRO A 49 10.98 34.56 -12.02
N PRO A 50 11.92 33.63 -12.27
CA PRO A 50 11.54 32.27 -12.60
C PRO A 50 10.61 31.80 -11.48
N ALA A 51 9.42 31.35 -11.85
CA ALA A 51 8.52 30.72 -10.89
C ALA A 51 9.35 29.64 -10.19
N SER A 52 9.52 29.76 -8.87
CA SER A 52 10.10 28.70 -8.07
C SER A 52 9.26 27.47 -8.32
N ALA A 53 9.76 26.54 -9.14
CA ALA A 53 9.20 25.22 -9.24
C ALA A 53 9.30 24.65 -7.82
N ALA A 54 8.15 24.50 -7.17
CA ALA A 54 8.08 23.80 -5.90
C ALA A 54 8.81 22.47 -6.08
N ARG A 55 9.86 22.21 -5.29
CA ARG A 55 10.49 20.90 -5.28
C ARG A 55 9.40 19.91 -4.88
N ALA A 56 9.04 19.01 -5.79
CA ALA A 56 8.17 17.90 -5.45
C ALA A 56 8.87 17.13 -4.31
N THR A 57 8.15 16.93 -3.21
CA THR A 57 8.60 16.06 -2.11
C THR A 57 8.88 14.67 -2.67
N ALA A 58 10.02 14.07 -2.29
CA ALA A 58 10.34 12.70 -2.67
C ALA A 58 9.21 11.76 -2.19
N PRO A 59 8.86 10.72 -2.97
CA PRO A 59 7.82 9.79 -2.56
C PRO A 59 8.25 9.03 -1.31
N VAL A 60 7.29 8.70 -0.43
CA VAL A 60 7.51 7.83 0.72
C VAL A 60 7.75 6.40 0.21
N ARG A 61 8.89 5.83 0.56
CA ARG A 61 9.35 4.51 0.11
C ARG A 61 8.86 3.44 1.08
N ILE A 62 8.05 2.51 0.58
CA ILE A 62 7.38 1.49 1.38
C ILE A 62 7.90 0.13 0.92
N MET A 63 8.49 -0.66 1.81
CA MET A 63 8.96 -2.01 1.49
C MET A 63 7.98 -3.06 2.01
N PRO A 64 7.24 -3.76 1.13
CA PRO A 64 6.60 -5.02 1.48
C PRO A 64 7.67 -6.10 1.70
N LEU A 65 7.91 -6.47 2.96
CA LEU A 65 8.92 -7.47 3.35
C LEU A 65 8.23 -8.76 3.76
N GLY A 66 8.73 -9.91 3.31
CA GLY A 66 8.22 -11.18 3.80
C GLY A 66 8.64 -12.41 3.04
N ASP A 67 7.83 -13.45 3.19
CA ASP A 67 8.00 -14.73 2.53
C ASP A 67 7.15 -14.83 1.24
N SER A 68 6.66 -16.02 0.89
CA SER A 68 5.80 -16.24 -0.29
C SER A 68 4.48 -15.47 -0.20
N ILE A 69 3.94 -15.25 1.00
CA ILE A 69 2.67 -14.51 1.17
C ILE A 69 2.86 -13.05 0.75
N THR A 70 4.01 -12.44 1.02
CA THR A 70 4.35 -11.10 0.53
C THR A 70 4.78 -11.14 -0.92
N GLY A 71 5.68 -12.07 -1.24
CA GLY A 71 6.26 -12.26 -2.55
C GLY A 71 5.25 -12.84 -3.51
N SER A 72 5.42 -14.12 -3.80
CA SER A 72 4.59 -14.91 -4.68
C SER A 72 4.29 -16.25 -4.04
N PRO A 73 3.06 -16.79 -4.18
CA PRO A 73 1.90 -16.25 -4.88
C PRO A 73 0.98 -15.39 -4.00
N GLY A 74 0.29 -14.43 -4.63
CA GLY A 74 -0.67 -13.53 -3.97
C GLY A 74 -0.70 -12.14 -4.64
N CYS A 75 -1.80 -11.42 -4.46
CA CYS A 75 -2.05 -10.12 -5.09
C CYS A 75 -2.46 -9.01 -4.12
N TRP A 76 -2.40 -9.22 -2.81
CA TRP A 76 -2.76 -8.20 -1.82
C TRP A 76 -1.98 -6.88 -1.99
N ARG A 77 -0.74 -6.92 -2.49
CA ARG A 77 0.04 -5.71 -2.80
C ARG A 77 -0.61 -4.86 -3.89
N ALA A 78 -1.11 -5.49 -4.94
CA ALA A 78 -1.84 -4.79 -6.00
C ALA A 78 -3.15 -4.19 -5.48
N VAL A 79 -3.87 -4.92 -4.62
CA VAL A 79 -5.09 -4.43 -3.97
C VAL A 79 -4.79 -3.23 -3.05
N LEU A 80 -3.76 -3.34 -2.21
CA LEU A 80 -3.32 -2.28 -1.30
C LEU A 80 -2.86 -1.03 -2.05
N TRP A 81 -2.00 -1.20 -3.06
CA TRP A 81 -1.53 -0.11 -3.91
C TRP A 81 -2.70 0.65 -4.53
N ASN A 82 -3.61 -0.07 -5.19
CA ASN A 82 -4.75 0.55 -5.84
C ASN A 82 -5.70 1.24 -4.85
N ARG A 83 -5.83 0.72 -3.62
CA ARG A 83 -6.57 1.37 -2.55
C ARG A 83 -5.91 2.68 -2.11
N LEU A 84 -4.59 2.68 -1.90
CA LEU A 84 -3.83 3.89 -1.56
C LEU A 84 -3.94 4.95 -2.67
N ARG A 85 -3.74 4.54 -3.94
CA ARG A 85 -3.87 5.42 -5.11
C ARG A 85 -5.27 6.02 -5.21
N SER A 86 -6.31 5.22 -4.98
CA SER A 86 -7.71 5.68 -5.02
C SER A 86 -8.05 6.64 -3.89
N ALA A 87 -7.35 6.53 -2.75
CA ALA A 87 -7.47 7.45 -1.62
C ALA A 87 -6.64 8.74 -1.76
N GLY A 88 -5.91 8.91 -2.88
CA GLY A 88 -5.14 10.13 -3.16
C GLY A 88 -3.68 10.08 -2.70
N TYR A 89 -3.18 8.96 -2.17
CA TYR A 89 -1.76 8.78 -1.87
C TYR A 89 -0.97 8.63 -3.17
N THR A 90 -0.56 9.75 -3.75
CA THR A 90 0.17 9.76 -5.03
C THR A 90 1.68 9.86 -4.90
N GLY A 91 2.18 10.29 -3.73
CA GLY A 91 3.59 10.44 -3.41
C GLY A 91 4.15 9.23 -2.65
N ILE A 92 3.87 8.02 -3.14
CA ILE A 92 4.36 6.75 -2.56
C ILE A 92 5.08 5.93 -3.63
N ASP A 93 6.02 5.10 -3.19
CA ASP A 93 6.86 4.21 -4.01
C ASP A 93 6.95 2.87 -3.27
N PHE A 94 6.46 1.78 -3.87
CA PHE A 94 6.77 0.45 -3.33
C PHE A 94 8.20 0.13 -3.72
N VAL A 95 8.99 -0.42 -2.80
CA VAL A 95 10.41 -0.66 -3.02
C VAL A 95 10.80 -2.07 -2.59
N GLY A 96 11.76 -2.63 -3.32
CA GLY A 96 12.25 -3.97 -3.08
C GLY A 96 13.19 -4.41 -4.19
N THR A 97 13.95 -5.48 -3.96
CA THR A 97 14.84 -6.06 -4.97
C THR A 97 14.10 -6.93 -6.00
N LEU A 98 12.85 -7.30 -5.72
CA LEU A 98 12.00 -8.07 -6.61
C LEU A 98 10.97 -7.17 -7.27
N GLY A 99 10.78 -7.35 -8.59
CA GLY A 99 9.80 -6.61 -9.37
C GLY A 99 8.35 -7.09 -9.21
N PRO A 100 7.42 -6.46 -9.94
CA PRO A 100 6.00 -6.76 -9.89
C PRO A 100 5.69 -8.20 -10.32
N GLN A 101 4.69 -8.76 -9.67
CA GLN A 101 4.15 -10.07 -10.02
C GLN A 101 2.81 -9.89 -10.74
N GLY A 102 2.53 -10.80 -11.67
CA GLY A 102 1.33 -10.72 -12.51
C GLY A 102 0.04 -10.86 -11.70
N CYS A 103 -0.67 -9.75 -11.49
CA CYS A 103 -1.96 -9.70 -10.78
C CYS A 103 -3.12 -9.21 -11.65
N GLY A 104 -2.93 -9.18 -12.97
CA GLY A 104 -3.97 -8.79 -13.93
C GLY A 104 -4.39 -7.31 -13.88
N GLN A 105 -3.69 -6.48 -13.10
CA GLN A 105 -3.92 -5.05 -12.97
C GLN A 105 -2.59 -4.28 -12.86
N PRO A 106 -2.50 -3.02 -13.35
CA PRO A 106 -1.35 -2.17 -13.11
C PRO A 106 -1.23 -1.79 -11.64
N TYR A 107 -0.02 -1.85 -11.11
CA TYR A 107 0.36 -1.38 -9.78
C TYR A 107 1.89 -1.23 -9.73
N ASP A 108 2.38 -0.48 -8.77
CA ASP A 108 3.79 -0.61 -8.37
C ASP A 108 3.92 -1.87 -7.52
N GLY A 109 4.67 -2.84 -8.04
CA GLY A 109 4.77 -4.17 -7.45
C GLY A 109 6.16 -4.53 -6.96
N ASP A 110 7.05 -3.55 -6.82
CA ASP A 110 8.33 -3.77 -6.19
C ASP A 110 8.13 -4.27 -4.75
N ASN A 111 8.92 -5.27 -4.35
CA ASN A 111 8.75 -5.94 -3.07
C ASN A 111 10.01 -6.70 -2.64
N GLU A 112 10.04 -7.05 -1.37
CA GLU A 112 11.09 -7.85 -0.73
C GLU A 112 10.49 -9.15 -0.17
N GLY A 113 9.60 -9.78 -0.94
CA GLY A 113 8.93 -11.02 -0.58
C GLY A 113 9.58 -12.25 -1.21
N HIS A 114 10.26 -13.07 -0.42
CA HIS A 114 11.05 -14.21 -0.91
C HIS A 114 10.39 -15.55 -0.54
N GLY A 115 9.89 -16.26 -1.54
CA GLY A 115 9.20 -17.54 -1.34
C GLY A 115 10.06 -18.58 -0.62
N GLY A 116 9.51 -19.19 0.43
CA GLY A 116 10.20 -20.19 1.25
C GLY A 116 11.28 -19.64 2.19
N GLU A 117 11.49 -18.32 2.22
CA GLU A 117 12.46 -17.72 3.11
C GLU A 117 11.98 -17.77 4.57
N LEU A 118 12.92 -17.96 5.51
CA LEU A 118 12.66 -17.96 6.95
C LEU A 118 13.24 -16.69 7.53
N VAL A 119 12.51 -16.04 8.43
CA VAL A 119 13.00 -14.82 9.09
C VAL A 119 14.25 -15.09 9.91
N THR A 120 14.36 -16.27 10.54
CA THR A 120 15.56 -16.64 11.29
C THR A 120 16.77 -16.79 10.38
N ASN A 121 16.59 -17.27 9.14
CA ASN A 121 17.70 -17.40 8.20
C ASN A 121 18.16 -16.03 7.71
N VAL A 122 17.23 -15.10 7.46
CA VAL A 122 17.55 -13.72 7.07
C VAL A 122 18.36 -13.02 8.17
N ALA A 123 17.95 -13.19 9.43
CA ALA A 123 18.67 -12.65 10.58
C ALA A 123 20.07 -13.28 10.72
N GLU A 124 20.16 -14.62 10.78
CA GLU A 124 21.43 -15.33 10.99
C GLU A 124 22.45 -15.10 9.89
N GLN A 125 21.98 -14.94 8.64
CA GLN A 125 22.85 -14.70 7.49
C GLN A 125 23.05 -13.21 7.18
N ASN A 126 22.46 -12.32 7.99
CA ASN A 126 22.57 -10.86 7.84
C ASN A 126 22.22 -10.37 6.43
N LEU A 127 21.08 -10.83 5.88
CA LEU A 127 20.71 -10.58 4.49
C LEU A 127 19.96 -9.25 4.29
N LEU A 128 19.23 -8.77 5.29
CA LEU A 128 18.39 -7.57 5.17
C LEU A 128 19.17 -6.26 4.93
N PRO A 129 20.37 -6.01 5.51
CA PRO A 129 21.08 -4.75 5.30
C PRO A 129 21.38 -4.43 3.84
N ALA A 130 21.72 -5.44 3.02
CA ALA A 130 21.98 -5.24 1.60
C ALA A 130 20.69 -4.84 0.84
N ARG A 131 19.55 -5.44 1.21
CA ARG A 131 18.23 -5.11 0.64
C ARG A 131 17.81 -3.69 1.02
N LEU A 132 17.99 -3.31 2.28
CA LEU A 132 17.72 -1.96 2.78
C LEU A 132 18.62 -0.92 2.09
N ALA A 133 19.91 -1.19 1.93
CA ALA A 133 20.83 -0.26 1.25
C ALA A 133 20.47 -0.05 -0.24
N ALA A 134 19.91 -1.07 -0.90
CA ALA A 134 19.51 -0.98 -2.29
C ALA A 134 18.19 -0.21 -2.51
N THR A 135 17.34 -0.15 -1.49
CA THR A 135 15.94 0.26 -1.62
C THR A 135 15.53 1.38 -0.69
N LEU A 136 16.33 1.71 0.32
CA LEU A 136 16.19 2.85 1.23
C LEU A 136 14.73 3.12 1.68
N PRO A 137 14.04 2.17 2.32
CA PRO A 137 12.65 2.37 2.72
C PRO A 137 12.51 3.34 3.91
N ASP A 138 11.38 4.07 3.92
CA ASP A 138 10.90 4.86 5.05
C ASP A 138 9.94 4.07 5.93
N ILE A 139 9.22 3.14 5.31
CA ILE A 139 8.23 2.27 5.96
C ILE A 139 8.51 0.82 5.54
N VAL A 140 8.52 -0.10 6.50
CA VAL A 140 8.51 -1.55 6.23
C VAL A 140 7.14 -2.12 6.60
N VAL A 141 6.53 -2.86 5.68
CA VAL A 141 5.30 -3.63 5.90
C VAL A 141 5.68 -5.10 5.90
N MET A 142 5.80 -5.69 7.09
CA MET A 142 6.38 -7.02 7.30
C MET A 142 5.30 -8.08 7.59
N HIS A 143 5.13 -9.03 6.67
CA HIS A 143 4.41 -10.29 6.88
C HIS A 143 5.40 -11.44 6.66
N PHE A 144 5.96 -11.97 7.75
CA PHE A 144 7.12 -12.87 7.64
C PHE A 144 7.21 -13.83 8.81
N GLY A 145 7.38 -15.13 8.59
CA GLY A 145 7.56 -16.12 9.66
C GLY A 145 6.72 -17.37 9.48
N THR A 146 5.91 -17.41 8.42
CA THR A 146 5.10 -18.57 8.02
C THR A 146 5.99 -19.80 7.86
N ASN A 147 7.13 -19.66 7.17
CA ASN A 147 8.05 -20.78 6.93
C ASN A 147 8.80 -21.22 8.20
N ASP A 148 9.07 -20.30 9.13
CA ASP A 148 9.67 -20.61 10.43
C ASP A 148 8.72 -21.47 11.27
N VAL A 149 7.44 -21.08 11.31
CA VAL A 149 6.37 -21.84 11.97
C VAL A 149 6.19 -23.21 11.32
N TRP A 150 6.20 -23.26 9.99
CA TRP A 150 6.17 -24.50 9.23
C TRP A 150 7.33 -25.43 9.62
N SER A 151 8.52 -24.84 9.74
CA SER A 151 9.77 -25.53 10.10
C SER A 151 9.90 -25.82 11.61
N ALA A 152 8.81 -25.68 12.37
CA ALA A 152 8.74 -25.93 13.81
C ALA A 152 9.75 -25.11 14.63
N ILE A 153 10.13 -23.93 14.15
CA ILE A 153 10.99 -23.02 14.90
C ILE A 153 10.19 -22.43 16.07
N ALA A 154 10.80 -22.43 17.25
CA ALA A 154 10.17 -21.92 18.46
C ALA A 154 9.89 -20.40 18.35
N PRO A 155 8.74 -19.90 18.86
CA PRO A 155 8.41 -18.48 18.81
C PRO A 155 9.48 -17.56 19.41
N ASP A 156 10.24 -18.00 20.43
CA ASP A 156 11.36 -17.23 20.99
C ASP A 156 12.44 -16.91 19.95
N ARG A 157 12.81 -17.90 19.12
CA ARG A 157 13.83 -17.73 18.09
C ARG A 157 13.33 -16.85 16.95
N ILE A 158 12.05 -16.98 16.59
CA ILE A 158 11.40 -16.13 15.56
C ILE A 158 11.38 -14.67 16.03
N LEU A 159 10.96 -14.40 17.26
CA LEU A 159 10.89 -13.04 17.80
C LEU A 159 12.28 -12.43 18.05
N ALA A 160 13.28 -13.24 18.39
CA ALA A 160 14.67 -12.78 18.42
C ALA A 160 15.15 -12.34 17.02
N ALA A 161 14.80 -13.11 15.98
CA ALA A 161 15.09 -12.71 14.59
C ALA A 161 14.33 -11.43 14.20
N TYR A 162 13.05 -11.28 14.59
CA TYR A 162 12.34 -10.02 14.37
C TYR A 162 13.06 -8.83 15.03
N THR A 163 13.55 -8.97 16.27
CA THR A 163 14.33 -7.92 16.93
C THR A 163 15.57 -7.55 16.13
N GLU A 164 16.36 -8.53 15.69
CA GLU A 164 17.55 -8.31 14.85
C GLU A 164 17.20 -7.58 13.55
N LEU A 165 16.12 -7.98 12.86
CA LEU A 165 15.67 -7.32 11.64
C LEU A 165 15.28 -5.85 11.91
N VAL A 166 14.58 -5.57 13.01
CA VAL A 166 14.23 -4.19 13.41
C VAL A 166 15.49 -3.36 13.71
N GLU A 167 16.50 -3.94 14.34
CA GLU A 167 17.79 -3.27 14.59
C GLU A 167 18.51 -2.96 13.27
N GLN A 168 18.52 -3.88 12.31
CA GLN A 168 19.07 -3.67 10.97
C GLN A 168 18.30 -2.58 10.20
N MET A 169 16.98 -2.56 10.30
CA MET A 169 16.14 -1.49 9.74
C MET A 169 16.49 -0.12 10.32
N ARG A 170 16.65 -0.03 11.66
CA ARG A 170 17.01 1.19 12.36
C ARG A 170 18.43 1.66 12.08
N ALA A 171 19.36 0.72 11.86
CA ALA A 171 20.72 1.04 11.42
C ALA A 171 20.73 1.64 10.01
N SER A 172 19.83 1.21 9.12
CA SER A 172 19.66 1.80 7.80
C SER A 172 18.91 3.14 7.83
N ASN A 173 17.89 3.25 8.66
CA ASN A 173 17.06 4.44 8.83
C ASN A 173 16.60 4.54 10.30
N PRO A 174 17.17 5.47 11.11
CA PRO A 174 16.82 5.57 12.52
C PRO A 174 15.37 6.00 12.77
N ASP A 175 14.68 6.51 11.74
CA ASP A 175 13.30 6.94 11.75
C ASP A 175 12.37 5.94 11.04
N MET A 176 12.84 4.70 10.80
CA MET A 176 12.06 3.64 10.15
C MET A 176 10.74 3.41 10.89
N ARG A 177 9.63 3.45 10.16
CA ARG A 177 8.30 3.08 10.69
C ARG A 177 7.98 1.66 10.24
N ILE A 178 7.55 0.81 11.16
CA ILE A 178 7.43 -0.62 10.91
C ILE A 178 6.01 -1.05 11.21
N LEU A 179 5.35 -1.63 10.22
CA LEU A 179 4.10 -2.35 10.40
C LEU A 179 4.40 -3.85 10.36
N VAL A 180 4.05 -4.58 11.42
CA VAL A 180 4.30 -6.02 11.54
C VAL A 180 2.98 -6.78 11.63
N ALA A 181 2.84 -7.85 10.86
CA ALA A 181 1.64 -8.67 10.91
C ALA A 181 1.63 -9.53 12.18
N GLN A 182 0.48 -9.61 12.87
CA GLN A 182 0.08 -10.94 13.32
C GLN A 182 -0.24 -11.73 12.06
N LEU A 183 0.41 -12.87 11.86
CA LEU A 183 0.36 -13.62 10.61
C LEU A 183 -1.06 -14.13 10.35
N ILE A 184 -1.42 -14.30 9.07
CA ILE A 184 -2.65 -15.00 8.68
C ILE A 184 -2.63 -16.44 9.23
N PRO A 185 -3.78 -17.05 9.54
CA PRO A 185 -3.83 -18.46 9.90
C PRO A 185 -3.37 -19.35 8.74
N MET A 186 -2.84 -20.53 9.07
CA MET A 186 -2.54 -21.60 8.12
C MET A 186 -3.03 -22.93 8.66
N ASN A 187 -3.59 -23.77 7.80
CA ASN A 187 -4.05 -25.11 8.14
C ASN A 187 -3.87 -26.10 6.96
N PRO A 188 -2.63 -26.29 6.49
CA PRO A 188 -2.30 -27.25 5.43
C PRO A 188 -2.46 -28.69 5.93
N SER A 189 -2.93 -29.60 5.07
CA SER A 189 -3.04 -31.03 5.41
C SER A 189 -1.70 -31.69 5.73
N SER A 190 -0.60 -31.15 5.19
CA SER A 190 0.78 -31.63 5.40
C SER A 190 1.42 -31.14 6.70
N CYS A 191 0.81 -30.19 7.42
CA CYS A 191 1.31 -29.74 8.71
C CYS A 191 0.17 -29.48 9.72
N PRO A 192 -0.38 -30.53 10.35
CA PRO A 192 -1.46 -30.40 11.34
C PRO A 192 -1.08 -29.55 12.57
N ALA A 193 0.21 -29.51 12.92
CA ALA A 193 0.71 -28.72 14.05
C ALA A 193 0.89 -27.22 13.73
N CYS A 194 0.87 -26.83 12.45
CA CYS A 194 1.17 -25.46 12.05
C CYS A 194 0.13 -24.45 12.54
N ALA A 195 -1.16 -24.83 12.56
CA ALA A 195 -2.23 -23.97 13.05
C ALA A 195 -1.98 -23.56 14.52
N GLN A 196 -1.65 -24.53 15.39
CA GLN A 196 -1.37 -24.23 16.80
C GLN A 196 -0.09 -23.41 16.97
N ARG A 197 0.97 -23.74 16.23
CA ARG A 197 2.24 -22.98 16.32
C ARG A 197 2.08 -21.52 15.89
N LEU A 198 1.22 -21.24 14.91
CA LEU A 198 0.87 -19.87 14.53
C LEU A 198 0.12 -19.15 15.65
N ILE A 199 -0.84 -19.81 16.31
CA ILE A 199 -1.54 -19.24 17.47
C ILE A 199 -0.52 -18.85 18.55
N ASP A 200 0.42 -19.75 18.83
CA ASP A 200 1.45 -19.53 19.86
C ASP A 200 2.38 -18.36 19.51
N LEU A 201 2.78 -18.20 18.24
CA LEU A 201 3.55 -17.06 17.78
C LEU A 201 2.73 -15.76 17.82
N ASN A 202 1.53 -15.75 17.23
CA ASN A 202 0.67 -14.57 17.14
C ASN A 202 0.24 -14.02 18.50
N ALA A 203 0.08 -14.89 19.50
CA ALA A 203 -0.21 -14.48 20.88
C ALA A 203 0.92 -13.61 21.48
N ARG A 204 2.15 -13.75 20.98
CA ARG A 204 3.34 -13.08 21.52
C ARG A 204 3.75 -11.83 20.75
N ILE A 205 3.41 -11.72 19.47
CA ILE A 205 3.77 -10.58 18.60
C ILE A 205 3.34 -9.23 19.21
N PRO A 206 2.12 -9.04 19.76
CA PRO A 206 1.73 -7.78 20.40
C PRO A 206 2.61 -7.39 21.59
N GLY A 207 3.00 -8.37 22.42
CA GLY A 207 3.91 -8.13 23.54
C GLY A 207 5.30 -7.71 23.06
N TRP A 208 5.86 -8.45 22.10
CA TRP A 208 7.15 -8.14 21.50
C TRP A 208 7.16 -6.77 20.82
N ALA A 209 6.16 -6.43 20.01
CA ALA A 209 6.11 -5.16 19.31
C ALA A 209 6.09 -3.98 20.28
N ARG A 210 5.31 -4.07 21.38
CA ARG A 210 5.30 -3.05 22.43
C ARG A 210 6.66 -2.86 23.09
N THR A 211 7.41 -3.93 23.34
CA THR A 211 8.75 -3.83 23.95
C THR A 211 9.82 -3.34 22.99
N THR A 212 9.65 -3.59 21.69
CA THR A 212 10.62 -3.22 20.65
C THR A 212 10.38 -1.82 20.09
N SER A 213 9.13 -1.33 20.12
CA SER A 213 8.74 -0.02 19.60
C SER A 213 9.38 1.14 20.35
N THR A 214 9.68 2.22 19.64
CA THR A 214 10.11 3.50 20.22
C THR A 214 9.31 4.65 19.61
N THR A 215 9.32 5.83 20.22
CA THR A 215 8.67 7.02 19.64
C THR A 215 9.27 7.42 18.29
N ARG A 216 10.60 7.24 18.13
CA ARG A 216 11.33 7.61 16.91
C ARG A 216 11.14 6.60 15.76
N SER A 217 11.08 5.32 16.10
CA SER A 217 10.91 4.21 15.15
C SER A 217 9.83 3.28 15.68
N PRO A 218 8.55 3.59 15.41
CA PRO A 218 7.43 2.84 15.93
C PRO A 218 7.30 1.48 15.25
N VAL A 219 6.96 0.45 16.05
CA VAL A 219 6.60 -0.89 15.58
C VAL A 219 5.12 -1.12 15.91
N THR A 220 4.29 -1.13 14.87
CA THR A 220 2.82 -1.25 15.00
C THR A 220 2.37 -2.60 14.51
N VAL A 221 1.61 -3.31 15.33
CA VAL A 221 1.02 -4.60 14.96
C VAL A 221 -0.23 -4.40 14.11
N VAL A 222 -0.32 -5.14 13.01
CA VAL A 222 -1.50 -5.23 12.17
C VAL A 222 -2.05 -6.65 12.25
N ASP A 223 -3.29 -6.76 12.72
CA ASP A 223 -3.98 -8.04 12.87
C ASP A 223 -4.45 -8.58 11.50
N GLN A 224 -3.68 -9.50 10.92
CA GLN A 224 -4.07 -10.25 9.71
C GLN A 224 -4.82 -11.55 10.04
N TRP A 225 -4.97 -11.88 11.32
CA TRP A 225 -5.56 -13.12 11.79
C TRP A 225 -7.08 -13.04 11.88
N THR A 226 -7.60 -12.02 12.56
CA THR A 226 -9.03 -11.94 12.89
C THR A 226 -9.88 -11.81 11.64
N GLY A 227 -10.80 -12.76 11.45
CA GLY A 227 -11.72 -12.80 10.32
C GLY A 227 -11.15 -13.43 9.04
N PHE A 228 -9.94 -13.97 9.10
CA PHE A 228 -9.33 -14.76 8.03
C PHE A 228 -9.64 -16.25 8.22
N ASP A 229 -10.20 -16.89 7.20
CA ASP A 229 -10.56 -18.31 7.21
C ASP A 229 -9.71 -19.06 6.20
N THR A 230 -8.86 -19.97 6.69
CA THR A 230 -7.98 -20.78 5.84
C THR A 230 -8.73 -21.53 4.73
N ALA A 231 -9.96 -21.97 4.95
CA ALA A 231 -10.68 -22.77 3.96
C ALA A 231 -11.18 -21.95 2.76
N THR A 232 -11.50 -20.67 2.97
CA THR A 232 -12.07 -19.81 1.92
C THR A 232 -11.10 -18.75 1.41
N ASP A 233 -10.17 -18.33 2.26
CA ASP A 233 -9.23 -17.24 2.00
C ASP A 233 -7.85 -17.73 1.59
N THR A 234 -7.63 -19.05 1.55
CA THR A 234 -6.43 -19.66 0.94
C THR A 234 -6.83 -20.69 -0.11
N TYR A 235 -5.93 -21.02 -1.03
CA TYR A 235 -6.17 -22.10 -2.00
C TYR A 235 -5.50 -23.43 -1.62
N ASP A 236 -4.52 -23.43 -0.71
CA ASP A 236 -3.77 -24.61 -0.28
C ASP A 236 -3.66 -24.77 1.26
N GLY A 237 -4.38 -23.93 2.02
CA GLY A 237 -4.28 -23.86 3.47
C GLY A 237 -3.20 -22.90 3.97
N VAL A 238 -2.46 -22.21 3.10
CA VAL A 238 -1.36 -21.29 3.44
C VAL A 238 -1.43 -19.98 2.67
N HIS A 239 -1.48 -20.07 1.34
CA HIS A 239 -1.31 -18.93 0.45
C HIS A 239 -2.66 -18.31 0.11
N PRO A 240 -2.76 -16.96 0.12
CA PRO A 240 -4.03 -16.28 -0.03
C PRO A 240 -4.68 -16.56 -1.40
N SER A 241 -5.99 -16.75 -1.38
CA SER A 241 -6.84 -16.60 -2.56
C SER A 241 -7.14 -15.11 -2.80
N ALA A 242 -7.89 -14.77 -3.84
CA ALA A 242 -8.33 -13.38 -4.05
C ALA A 242 -9.08 -12.80 -2.84
N SER A 243 -9.90 -13.61 -2.14
CA SER A 243 -10.57 -13.20 -0.90
C SER A 243 -9.58 -12.92 0.22
N GLY A 244 -8.57 -13.78 0.37
CA GLY A 244 -7.49 -13.57 1.34
C GLY A 244 -6.67 -12.33 1.02
N ASP A 245 -6.37 -12.09 -0.25
CA ASP A 245 -5.64 -10.91 -0.71
C ASP A 245 -6.37 -9.61 -0.35
N ASP A 246 -7.69 -9.57 -0.59
CA ASP A 246 -8.55 -8.44 -0.23
C ASP A 246 -8.56 -8.20 1.28
N LYS A 247 -8.62 -9.25 2.10
CA LYS A 247 -8.59 -9.15 3.55
C LYS A 247 -7.24 -8.66 4.06
N ILE A 248 -6.13 -9.18 3.51
CA ILE A 248 -4.78 -8.75 3.89
C ILE A 248 -4.60 -7.26 3.58
N ALA A 249 -4.94 -6.84 2.37
CA ALA A 249 -4.89 -5.45 1.97
C ALA A 249 -5.80 -4.56 2.83
N ALA A 250 -6.98 -5.06 3.23
CA ALA A 250 -7.91 -4.32 4.05
C ALA A 250 -7.41 -4.05 5.47
N ARG A 251 -6.58 -4.93 6.03
CA ARG A 251 -5.93 -4.74 7.33
C ARG A 251 -4.71 -3.85 7.23
N TRP A 252 -3.91 -3.96 6.16
CA TRP A 252 -2.74 -3.10 5.97
C TRP A 252 -3.10 -1.64 5.71
N TYR A 253 -4.12 -1.39 4.90
CA TYR A 253 -4.47 -0.04 4.45
C TYR A 253 -4.62 1.00 5.57
N PRO A 254 -5.48 0.81 6.60
CA PRO A 254 -5.68 1.85 7.61
C PRO A 254 -4.40 2.13 8.42
N ALA A 255 -3.60 1.10 8.71
CA ALA A 255 -2.35 1.27 9.44
C ALA A 255 -1.29 2.01 8.62
N LEU A 256 -1.20 1.71 7.33
CA LEU A 256 -0.26 2.38 6.43
C LEU A 256 -0.68 3.81 6.11
N ALA A 257 -1.97 4.04 5.88
CA ALA A 257 -2.54 5.38 5.69
C ALA A 257 -2.23 6.29 6.88
N ALA A 258 -2.43 5.82 8.11
CA ALA A 258 -2.11 6.58 9.33
C ALA A 258 -0.63 7.00 9.40
N LEU A 259 0.30 6.15 8.97
CA LEU A 259 1.71 6.51 8.91
C LEU A 259 1.99 7.55 7.81
N LEU A 260 1.36 7.41 6.65
CA LEU A 260 1.52 8.34 5.53
C LEU A 260 0.98 9.73 5.89
N ASP A 261 -0.16 9.79 6.58
CA ASP A 261 -0.76 11.04 7.05
C ASP A 261 0.12 11.71 8.12
N ALA A 262 0.62 10.95 9.11
CA ALA A 262 1.50 11.48 10.15
C ALA A 262 2.85 12.01 9.61
N GLY A 263 3.35 11.44 8.51
CA GLY A 263 4.59 11.89 7.85
C GLY A 263 4.42 13.10 6.93
N SER A 264 3.18 13.57 6.71
CA SER A 264 2.90 14.74 5.87
C SER A 264 2.94 16.07 6.64
N GLY A 265 3.12 16.02 7.96
CA GLY A 265 3.41 17.18 8.81
C GLY A 265 4.87 17.63 8.69
N ASP A 266 5.08 18.90 8.36
CA ASP A 266 6.39 19.56 8.24
C ASP A 266 7.20 19.43 9.56
N PRO A 267 8.48 19.00 9.55
CA PRO A 267 9.32 18.88 10.75
C PRO A 267 9.75 20.21 11.42
N GLY A 268 8.99 21.29 11.24
CA GLY A 268 9.41 22.66 11.55
C GLY A 268 8.81 23.33 12.79
N ASP A 269 7.78 22.77 13.42
CA ASP A 269 7.11 23.45 14.55
C ASP A 269 7.31 22.70 15.87
N PRO A 270 8.17 23.19 16.78
CA PRO A 270 8.29 22.61 18.11
C PRO A 270 7.06 23.01 18.92
N GLY A 271 6.04 22.15 18.89
CA GLY A 271 4.81 22.31 19.68
C GLY A 271 5.11 22.60 21.16
N ASP A 272 4.59 23.74 21.59
CA ASP A 272 4.54 24.22 22.96
C ASP A 272 3.90 23.16 23.90
N PRO A 273 4.42 22.92 25.13
CA PRO A 273 3.85 21.92 26.03
C PRO A 273 2.49 22.39 26.54
N GLY A 274 1.42 21.79 26.01
CA GLY A 274 0.04 22.13 26.37
C GLY A 274 -0.24 22.10 27.88
N ASP A 275 -0.77 23.22 28.38
CA ASP A 275 -1.35 23.43 29.69
C ASP A 275 -2.67 22.64 29.83
N PRO A 276 -2.98 21.99 30.98
CA PRO A 276 -4.15 21.14 31.11
C PRO A 276 -5.38 21.94 31.52
N GLY A 277 -6.30 22.13 30.56
CA GLY A 277 -7.70 22.36 30.89
C GLY A 277 -8.49 23.19 29.87
N ASP A 278 -9.22 22.53 28.97
CA ASP A 278 -10.58 22.94 28.62
C ASP A 278 -11.37 21.77 27.99
N PRO A 279 -12.63 21.50 28.36
CA PRO A 279 -13.40 20.40 27.82
C PRO A 279 -14.20 20.80 26.57
N GLY A 280 -13.84 20.19 25.44
CA GLY A 280 -14.77 19.75 24.39
C GLY A 280 -15.18 20.77 23.32
N ASP A 281 -14.65 20.59 22.11
CA ASP A 281 -15.27 21.02 20.86
C ASP A 281 -15.25 19.85 19.84
N PRO A 282 -16.38 19.39 19.28
CA PRO A 282 -16.40 18.28 18.34
C PRO A 282 -16.12 18.79 16.92
N GLY A 283 -14.85 18.76 16.50
CA GLY A 283 -14.50 19.12 15.12
C GLY A 283 -13.02 19.23 14.75
N ASP A 284 -12.07 18.93 15.63
CA ASP A 284 -10.64 19.09 15.32
C ASP A 284 -10.10 17.92 14.46
N PRO A 285 -9.24 18.15 13.43
CA PRO A 285 -8.65 17.09 12.61
C PRO A 285 -7.49 16.41 13.36
N GLY A 286 -7.85 15.68 14.41
CA GLY A 286 -6.94 14.86 15.22
C GLY A 286 -7.59 13.59 15.77
N ASP A 287 -8.92 13.49 15.75
CA ASP A 287 -9.64 12.30 16.20
C ASP A 287 -9.79 11.26 15.08
N PRO A 288 -9.62 9.96 15.36
CA PRO A 288 -9.89 8.91 14.39
C PRO A 288 -11.35 8.98 13.93
N PRO A 289 -11.66 8.80 12.63
CA PRO A 289 -12.99 8.99 12.10
C PRO A 289 -13.98 8.04 12.79
N ALA A 290 -15.11 8.59 13.25
CA ALA A 290 -16.11 7.84 14.02
C ALA A 290 -16.74 6.65 13.27
N CYS A 291 -16.54 6.57 11.95
CA CYS A 291 -16.88 5.39 11.14
C CYS A 291 -15.91 5.22 9.96
N ALA A 292 -15.89 4.01 9.40
CA ALA A 292 -15.20 3.68 8.16
C ALA A 292 -16.20 3.15 7.11
N ALA A 293 -16.03 3.49 5.84
CA ALA A 293 -16.84 2.98 4.73
C ALA A 293 -15.96 2.25 3.70
N TYR A 294 -16.47 1.15 3.14
CA TYR A 294 -15.78 0.35 2.13
C TYR A 294 -16.72 0.04 0.97
N PHE A 295 -16.26 0.29 -0.26
CA PHE A 295 -16.98 -0.02 -1.50
C PHE A 295 -16.42 -1.29 -2.16
N ARG A 296 -17.31 -2.17 -2.61
CA ARG A 296 -16.97 -3.25 -3.54
C ARG A 296 -17.95 -3.32 -4.70
N VAL A 297 -17.46 -3.84 -5.82
CA VAL A 297 -18.27 -4.17 -6.99
C VAL A 297 -18.84 -5.58 -6.81
N VAL A 298 -20.15 -5.73 -6.94
CA VAL A 298 -20.83 -7.03 -6.84
C VAL A 298 -21.04 -7.65 -8.22
N SER A 299 -21.41 -6.84 -9.21
CA SER A 299 -21.64 -7.29 -10.58
C SER A 299 -21.50 -6.12 -11.56
N VAL A 300 -21.13 -6.41 -12.81
CA VAL A 300 -20.94 -5.41 -13.87
C VAL A 300 -21.63 -5.88 -15.14
N TRP A 301 -22.30 -4.97 -15.84
CA TRP A 301 -22.89 -5.20 -17.15
C TRP A 301 -22.69 -3.99 -18.06
N GLN A 302 -23.07 -4.11 -19.32
CA GLN A 302 -22.97 -2.99 -20.25
C GLN A 302 -23.88 -1.83 -19.80
N GLY A 303 -23.26 -0.67 -19.51
CA GLY A 303 -23.98 0.55 -19.10
C GLY A 303 -24.30 0.64 -17.61
N GLY A 304 -23.84 -0.28 -16.77
CA GLY A 304 -24.01 -0.15 -15.31
C GLY A 304 -23.31 -1.21 -14.48
N TYR A 305 -23.36 -1.04 -13.16
CA TYR A 305 -22.85 -2.01 -12.21
C TYR A 305 -23.67 -2.00 -10.92
N GLN A 306 -23.59 -3.11 -10.18
CA GLN A 306 -24.06 -3.23 -8.82
C GLN A 306 -22.88 -3.02 -7.87
N GLY A 307 -23.04 -2.07 -6.95
CA GLY A 307 -22.10 -1.77 -5.88
C GLY A 307 -22.66 -2.16 -4.52
N GLU A 308 -21.78 -2.43 -3.57
CA GLU A 308 -22.12 -2.53 -2.16
C GLU A 308 -21.17 -1.69 -1.33
N VAL A 309 -21.71 -1.00 -0.34
CA VAL A 309 -20.94 -0.25 0.65
C VAL A 309 -21.18 -0.84 2.03
N THR A 310 -20.11 -1.14 2.74
CA THR A 310 -20.12 -1.53 4.15
C THR A 310 -19.66 -0.36 5.00
N VAL A 311 -20.48 0.03 5.97
CA VAL A 311 -20.18 1.08 6.95
C VAL A 311 -19.92 0.41 8.30
N THR A 312 -18.79 0.72 8.93
CA THR A 312 -18.35 0.16 10.21
C THR A 312 -18.21 1.27 11.24
N ASN A 313 -18.74 1.05 12.44
CA ASN A 313 -18.47 1.93 13.57
C ASN A 313 -17.03 1.73 14.05
N ALA A 314 -16.20 2.75 13.85
CA ALA A 314 -14.78 2.74 14.24
C ALA A 314 -14.56 3.43 15.60
N SER A 315 -15.62 3.96 16.22
CA SER A 315 -15.56 4.58 17.55
C SER A 315 -15.65 3.54 18.67
N GLY A 316 -15.25 3.96 19.88
CA GLY A 316 -15.36 3.15 21.09
C GLY A 316 -16.77 3.08 21.71
N SER A 317 -17.77 3.77 21.13
CA SER A 317 -19.14 3.81 21.66
C SER A 317 -20.18 3.41 20.60
N PRO A 318 -21.36 2.89 20.98
CA PRO A 318 -22.43 2.63 20.03
C PRO A 318 -22.88 3.92 19.32
N VAL A 319 -23.10 3.84 18.00
CA VAL A 319 -23.60 4.96 17.21
C VAL A 319 -25.05 4.68 16.78
N PRO A 320 -26.00 5.61 16.98
CA PRO A 320 -27.41 5.40 16.64
C PRO A 320 -27.73 5.46 15.14
N GLY A 321 -26.80 5.93 14.30
CA GLY A 321 -27.02 6.06 12.85
C GLY A 321 -25.73 6.36 12.10
N TRP A 322 -25.79 6.21 10.78
CA TRP A 322 -24.68 6.50 9.88
C TRP A 322 -25.18 7.09 8.57
N THR A 323 -24.33 7.94 7.98
CA THR A 323 -24.50 8.48 6.64
C THR A 323 -23.24 8.15 5.84
N ALA A 324 -23.39 7.60 4.65
CA ALA A 324 -22.28 7.31 3.74
C ALA A 324 -22.34 8.24 2.52
N THR A 325 -21.23 8.86 2.16
CA THR A 325 -21.10 9.59 0.89
C THR A 325 -20.52 8.64 -0.13
N VAL A 326 -21.15 8.54 -1.32
CA VAL A 326 -20.70 7.66 -2.40
C VAL A 326 -20.51 8.48 -3.66
N VAL A 327 -19.26 8.56 -4.13
CA VAL A 327 -18.88 9.27 -5.35
C VAL A 327 -18.34 8.27 -6.38
N PRO A 328 -19.19 7.77 -7.30
CA PRO A 328 -18.74 6.91 -8.38
C PRO A 328 -17.76 7.63 -9.31
N ALA A 329 -16.69 6.93 -9.71
CA ALA A 329 -15.75 7.43 -10.69
C ALA A 329 -16.31 7.37 -12.12
N GLY A 330 -15.59 7.99 -13.07
CA GLY A 330 -15.87 7.85 -14.50
C GLY A 330 -17.23 8.43 -14.94
N GLY A 331 -17.80 9.35 -14.17
CA GLY A 331 -19.09 9.97 -14.45
C GLY A 331 -20.30 9.06 -14.19
N ALA A 332 -20.11 7.94 -13.49
CA ALA A 332 -21.21 7.06 -13.11
C ALA A 332 -22.15 7.73 -12.09
N ARG A 333 -23.41 7.30 -12.06
CA ARG A 333 -24.45 7.88 -11.19
C ARG A 333 -25.26 6.78 -10.51
N LEU A 334 -25.50 6.91 -9.21
CA LEU A 334 -26.41 6.03 -8.47
C LEU A 334 -27.83 6.21 -9.02
N THR A 335 -28.49 5.10 -9.36
CA THR A 335 -29.86 5.08 -9.89
C THR A 335 -30.83 4.37 -8.96
N GLN A 336 -30.36 3.45 -8.13
CA GLN A 336 -31.17 2.73 -7.16
C GLN A 336 -30.32 2.40 -5.93
N VAL A 337 -30.91 2.47 -4.74
CA VAL A 337 -30.28 2.09 -3.46
C VAL A 337 -31.25 1.22 -2.66
N TRP A 338 -30.74 0.23 -1.93
CA TRP A 338 -31.49 -0.56 -0.95
C TRP A 338 -30.70 -0.73 0.35
N ASN A 339 -31.40 -1.04 1.44
CA ASN A 339 -30.85 -1.06 2.81
C ASN A 339 -30.27 0.31 3.25
N GLY A 340 -30.70 1.38 2.60
CA GLY A 340 -30.37 2.77 2.88
C GLY A 340 -31.26 3.69 2.04
N THR A 341 -31.27 4.98 2.38
CA THR A 341 -32.05 6.00 1.66
C THR A 341 -31.10 6.96 0.97
N LEU A 342 -31.22 7.08 -0.36
CA LEU A 342 -30.45 8.03 -1.15
C LEU A 342 -30.96 9.46 -0.89
N GLY A 343 -30.05 10.34 -0.50
CA GLY A 343 -30.23 11.77 -0.35
C GLY A 343 -29.12 12.53 -1.06
N VAL A 344 -29.10 13.84 -0.85
CA VAL A 344 -28.12 14.75 -1.44
C VAL A 344 -27.59 15.65 -0.33
N GLY A 345 -26.26 15.70 -0.17
CA GLY A 345 -25.58 16.58 0.78
C GLY A 345 -25.78 18.06 0.42
N ALA A 346 -25.42 18.95 1.36
CA ALA A 346 -25.56 20.40 1.17
C ALA A 346 -24.73 20.95 -0.02
N ASP A 347 -23.69 20.22 -0.40
CA ASP A 347 -22.77 20.46 -1.52
C ASP A 347 -23.23 19.81 -2.85
N GLY A 348 -24.36 19.10 -2.85
CA GLY A 348 -24.88 18.38 -4.02
C GLY A 348 -24.37 16.94 -4.16
N THR A 349 -23.58 16.43 -3.22
CA THR A 349 -22.99 15.08 -3.31
C THR A 349 -24.00 13.99 -2.92
N PRO A 350 -24.09 12.85 -3.65
CA PRO A 350 -24.96 11.74 -3.25
C PRO A 350 -24.58 11.17 -1.89
N THR A 351 -25.55 11.12 -0.97
CA THR A 351 -25.39 10.52 0.36
C THR A 351 -26.40 9.40 0.55
N VAL A 352 -26.05 8.38 1.31
CA VAL A 352 -26.94 7.29 1.69
C VAL A 352 -27.02 7.24 3.21
N VAL A 353 -28.21 7.46 3.74
CA VAL A 353 -28.49 7.36 5.18
C VAL A 353 -28.98 5.95 5.49
N ASN A 354 -28.65 5.45 6.68
CA ASN A 354 -29.11 4.16 7.16
C ASN A 354 -30.63 3.97 7.03
N ALA A 355 -31.07 2.73 6.82
CA ALA A 355 -32.46 2.33 6.97
C ALA A 355 -32.84 2.28 8.46
N SER A 356 -34.14 2.26 8.77
CA SER A 356 -34.64 2.27 10.15
C SER A 356 -34.17 1.08 10.99
N TRP A 357 -33.75 -0.02 10.36
CA TRP A 357 -33.38 -1.27 11.02
C TRP A 357 -31.87 -1.55 11.07
N ASN A 358 -31.03 -0.75 10.39
CA ASN A 358 -29.56 -0.95 10.35
C ASN A 358 -28.75 0.27 10.78
N GLY A 359 -29.38 1.25 11.44
CA GLY A 359 -28.70 2.46 11.89
C GLY A 359 -27.80 2.28 13.10
N THR A 360 -28.24 1.50 14.08
CA THR A 360 -27.51 1.34 15.34
C THR A 360 -26.36 0.36 15.18
N LEU A 361 -25.12 0.82 15.39
CA LEU A 361 -23.91 0.01 15.29
C LEU A 361 -23.14 0.07 16.62
N ALA A 362 -22.93 -1.08 17.26
CA ALA A 362 -21.98 -1.22 18.36
C ALA A 362 -20.53 -0.95 17.88
N PRO A 363 -19.57 -0.68 18.78
CA PRO A 363 -18.15 -0.56 18.40
C PRO A 363 -17.69 -1.76 17.57
N GLY A 364 -17.10 -1.50 16.40
CA GLY A 364 -16.64 -2.53 15.45
C GLY A 364 -17.73 -3.24 14.64
N ALA A 365 -19.02 -2.96 14.88
CA ALA A 365 -20.11 -3.52 14.10
C ALA A 365 -20.28 -2.81 12.76
N SER A 366 -20.84 -3.52 11.77
CA SER A 366 -21.04 -3.00 10.43
C SER A 366 -22.47 -3.18 9.92
N ALA A 367 -22.88 -2.29 9.02
CA ALA A 367 -24.06 -2.45 8.18
C ALA A 367 -23.67 -2.28 6.71
N SER A 368 -24.38 -2.95 5.81
CA SER A 368 -24.16 -2.84 4.37
C SER A 368 -25.40 -2.38 3.63
N PHE A 369 -25.19 -1.55 2.61
CA PHE A 369 -26.23 -1.17 1.66
C PHE A 369 -25.74 -1.39 0.23
N GLY A 370 -26.67 -1.73 -0.66
CA GLY A 370 -26.35 -1.95 -2.06
C GLY A 370 -26.94 -0.85 -2.94
N PHE A 371 -26.36 -0.69 -4.12
CA PHE A 371 -26.84 0.25 -5.12
C PHE A 371 -26.62 -0.25 -6.54
N ILE A 372 -27.39 0.31 -7.49
CA ILE A 372 -27.11 0.23 -8.92
C ILE A 372 -26.59 1.60 -9.35
N ALA A 373 -25.53 1.61 -10.16
CA ALA A 373 -25.05 2.80 -10.84
C ALA A 373 -25.06 2.63 -12.36
N SER A 374 -25.54 3.66 -13.07
CA SER A 374 -25.41 3.76 -14.52
C SER A 374 -24.05 4.34 -14.89
N THR A 375 -23.43 3.82 -15.95
CA THR A 375 -22.11 4.29 -16.43
C THR A 375 -22.19 4.85 -17.85
N PRO A 376 -21.46 5.95 -18.16
CA PRO A 376 -21.22 6.35 -19.55
C PRO A 376 -20.45 5.26 -20.32
N ALA A 377 -20.58 5.24 -21.65
CA ALA A 377 -19.85 4.30 -22.51
C ALA A 377 -18.31 4.46 -22.45
N THR A 378 -17.84 5.63 -21.98
CA THR A 378 -16.42 5.95 -21.80
C THR A 378 -15.90 5.62 -20.40
N ALA A 379 -16.74 5.12 -19.50
CA ALA A 379 -16.32 4.79 -18.14
C ALA A 379 -15.42 3.55 -18.13
N GLY A 380 -14.33 3.62 -17.35
CA GLY A 380 -13.46 2.48 -17.08
C GLY A 380 -14.10 1.46 -16.12
N ALA A 381 -13.28 0.57 -15.55
CA ALA A 381 -13.73 -0.37 -14.53
C ALA A 381 -14.42 0.36 -13.36
N PRO A 382 -15.55 -0.16 -12.83
CA PRO A 382 -16.26 0.52 -11.75
C PRO A 382 -15.41 0.74 -10.49
N SER A 383 -15.37 1.99 -10.03
CA SER A 383 -14.82 2.38 -8.73
C SER A 383 -15.65 3.51 -8.12
N ALA A 384 -15.58 3.67 -6.80
CA ALA A 384 -16.24 4.75 -6.09
C ALA A 384 -15.40 5.17 -4.88
N THR A 385 -15.31 6.48 -4.65
CA THR A 385 -14.82 7.03 -3.38
C THR A 385 -15.97 6.97 -2.38
N VAL A 386 -15.71 6.40 -1.20
CA VAL A 386 -16.69 6.34 -0.11
C VAL A 386 -16.12 6.93 1.15
N SER A 387 -16.94 7.72 1.85
CA SER A 387 -16.68 8.18 3.20
C SER A 387 -17.96 8.03 4.03
N CYS A 388 -17.86 8.18 5.34
CA CYS A 388 -19.05 8.16 6.19
C CYS A 388 -18.94 9.13 7.36
N THR A 389 -20.09 9.39 7.96
CA THR A 389 -20.22 10.12 9.21
C THR A 389 -21.12 9.33 10.14
N ALA A 390 -20.64 9.02 11.35
CA ALA A 390 -21.47 8.45 12.39
C ALA A 390 -22.28 9.57 13.06
N ARG A 391 -23.57 9.32 13.33
CA ARG A 391 -24.39 10.26 14.11
C ARG A 391 -24.06 10.07 15.58
N ALA A 392 -23.59 11.12 16.26
CA ALA A 392 -23.42 11.08 17.70
C ALA A 392 -24.78 10.88 18.40
N ALA A 393 -24.79 10.19 19.54
CA ALA A 393 -25.96 10.16 20.40
C ALA A 393 -26.20 11.58 20.95
N SER A 394 -27.41 12.12 20.76
CA SER A 394 -27.82 13.36 21.42
C SER A 394 -27.86 13.10 22.93
N SER A 395 -27.11 13.90 23.69
CA SER A 395 -27.11 13.91 25.15
C SER A 395 -28.43 14.41 25.74
#